data_AF-A0A6V7JLF5-F1
#
_entry.id   AF-A0A6V7JLF5-F1
#
_cell.length_a   1.000
_cell.length_b   1.000
_cell.length_c   1.000
_cell.angle_alpha   90.00
_cell.angle_beta   90.00
_cell.angle_gamma   90.00
#
_symmetry.space_group_name_H-M   'P 1'
#
loop_
_entity.id
_entity.type
_entity.pdbx_description
1 polymer ?
#
loop_
_entity_poly.entity_id
_entity_poly.type
_entity_poly.pdbx_seq_one_letter_code
_entity_poly.pdbx_strand_id
1 'polypeptide(L)'
;LDWVCDKEYLISTSQSIFFCGSILGGFIFGWIADNRGRVPALTLCNLVATIATVGTAWSNSFGTFAFCRFLSGLAFDNCINIPLIL
;
A
#
# COMPACT_ATOMS: atom_id res chain seq x y z
N LEU A 1 18.64 5.74 11.04
CA LEU A 1 17.44 4.88 11.13
C LEU A 1 17.77 3.71 12.07
N ASP A 2 18.18 4.03 13.31
CA ASP A 2 18.82 3.08 14.24
C ASP A 2 17.88 2.01 14.80
N TRP A 3 16.58 2.10 14.50
CA TRP A 3 15.57 1.13 14.91
C TRP A 3 15.55 -0.14 14.06
N VAL A 4 16.23 -0.16 12.90
CA VAL A 4 16.31 -1.34 12.02
C VAL A 4 17.59 -2.14 12.22
N CYS A 5 18.69 -1.49 12.63
CA CYS A 5 20.03 -2.10 12.69
C CYS A 5 20.20 -3.26 13.68
N ASP A 6 19.33 -3.36 14.71
CA ASP A 6 19.39 -4.45 15.72
C ASP A 6 18.33 -5.54 15.51
N LYS A 7 17.41 -5.34 14.56
CA LYS A 7 16.17 -6.13 14.47
C LYS A 7 15.81 -6.47 13.03
N GLU A 8 16.53 -7.42 12.46
CA GLU A 8 16.33 -7.94 11.11
C GLU A 8 14.88 -8.44 10.87
N TYR A 9 14.22 -8.98 11.92
CA TYR A 9 12.82 -9.42 11.85
C TYR A 9 11.83 -8.30 11.46
N LEU A 10 12.18 -7.03 11.70
CA LEU A 10 11.33 -5.89 11.33
C LEU A 10 11.19 -5.75 9.82
N ILE A 11 12.22 -6.17 9.06
CA ILE A 11 12.18 -6.16 7.60
C ILE A 11 11.16 -7.17 7.10
N SER A 12 11.24 -8.42 7.56
CA SER A 12 10.27 -9.48 7.21
C SER A 12 8.86 -9.10 7.64
N THR A 13 8.70 -8.53 8.84
CA THR A 13 7.41 -8.04 9.33
C THR A 13 6.83 -6.95 8.42
N SER A 14 7.66 -6.00 7.97
CA SER A 14 7.22 -4.94 7.05
C SER A 14 6.78 -5.48 5.69
N GLN A 15 7.42 -6.54 5.19
CA GLN A 15 7.00 -7.24 3.97
C GLN A 15 5.67 -7.98 4.17
N SER A 16 5.49 -8.68 5.29
CA SER A 16 4.22 -9.35 5.60
C SER A 16 3.07 -8.36 5.68
N ILE A 17 3.29 -7.20 6.32
CA ILE A 17 2.29 -6.12 6.40
C ILE A 17 1.97 -5.56 5.01
N PHE A 18 2.98 -5.40 4.15
CA PHE A 18 2.78 -4.97 2.77
C PHE A 18 1.88 -5.95 1.98
N PHE A 19 2.13 -7.26 2.08
CA PHE A 19 1.29 -8.27 1.43
C PHE A 19 -0.13 -8.30 2.02
N CYS A 20 -0.26 -8.14 3.33
CA CYS A 20 -1.57 -8.05 3.97
C CYS A 20 -2.36 -6.83 3.45
N GLY A 21 -1.68 -5.69 3.27
CA GLY A 21 -2.23 -4.51 2.61
C GLY A 21 -2.66 -4.79 1.17
N SER A 22 -1.84 -5.49 0.38
CA SER A 22 -2.17 -5.84 -1.01
C SER A 22 -3.47 -6.65 -1.13
N ILE A 23 -3.64 -7.67 -0.29
CA ILE A 23 -4.86 -8.50 -0.27
C ILE A 23 -6.09 -7.65 0.01
N LEU A 24 -6.05 -6.82 1.06
CA LEU A 24 -7.16 -5.93 1.42
C LEU A 24 -7.44 -4.88 0.34
N GLY A 25 -6.39 -4.41 -0.33
CA GLY A 25 -6.48 -3.46 -1.43
C GLY A 25 -7.26 -4.05 -2.58
N GLY A 26 -6.93 -5.29 -2.96
CA GLY A 26 -7.64 -6.03 -4.01
C GLY A 26 -9.14 -6.09 -3.77
N PHE A 27 -9.57 -6.37 -2.53
CA PHE A 27 -10.99 -6.38 -2.19
C PHE A 27 -11.64 -4.98 -2.28
N ILE A 28 -11.00 -3.95 -1.72
CA ILE A 28 -11.56 -2.59 -1.65
C ILE A 28 -11.59 -1.95 -3.05
N PHE A 29 -10.45 -1.89 -3.72
CA PHE A 29 -10.33 -1.25 -5.03
C PHE A 29 -10.99 -2.08 -6.13
N GLY A 30 -10.99 -3.41 -6.03
CA GLY A 30 -11.76 -4.29 -6.91
C GLY A 30 -13.25 -4.00 -6.83
N TRP A 31 -13.80 -3.95 -5.61
CA TRP A 31 -15.21 -3.59 -5.41
C TRP A 31 -15.53 -2.18 -5.94
N ILE A 32 -14.65 -1.21 -5.73
CA ILE A 32 -14.83 0.15 -6.25
C ILE A 32 -14.77 0.17 -7.79
N ALA A 33 -13.86 -0.58 -8.40
CA ALA A 33 -13.73 -0.67 -9.85
C ALA A 33 -15.00 -1.26 -10.50
N ASP A 34 -15.62 -2.24 -9.84
CA ASP A 34 -16.85 -2.87 -10.30
C ASP A 34 -18.08 -1.94 -10.14
N ASN A 35 -18.14 -1.16 -9.06
CA ASN A 35 -19.33 -0.35 -8.75
C ASN A 35 -19.28 1.11 -9.27
N ARG A 36 -18.10 1.72 -9.34
CA ARG A 36 -17.90 3.14 -9.72
C ARG A 36 -17.16 3.30 -11.06
N GLY A 37 -16.76 2.19 -11.68
CA GLY A 37 -15.96 2.18 -12.91
C GLY A 37 -14.46 2.23 -12.64
N ARG A 38 -13.66 1.91 -13.65
CA ARG A 38 -12.22 1.65 -13.50
C ARG A 38 -11.35 2.91 -13.36
N VAL A 39 -11.76 4.03 -13.96
CA VAL A 39 -11.04 5.31 -13.90
C VAL A 39 -10.98 5.88 -12.47
N PRO A 40 -12.09 6.04 -11.72
CA PRO A 40 -12.01 6.54 -10.35
C PRO A 40 -11.28 5.58 -9.40
N ALA A 41 -11.35 4.26 -9.64
CA ALA A 41 -10.57 3.30 -8.89
C ALA A 41 -9.06 3.52 -9.08
N LEU A 42 -8.61 3.74 -10.32
CA LEU A 42 -7.21 4.04 -10.64
C LEU A 42 -6.73 5.35 -9.99
N THR A 43 -7.56 6.40 -10.00
CA THR A 43 -7.24 7.69 -9.37
C THR A 43 -7.12 7.55 -7.86
N LEU A 44 -8.05 6.82 -7.21
CA LEU A 44 -8.00 6.57 -5.77
C LEU A 44 -6.74 5.77 -5.39
N CYS A 45 -6.39 4.77 -6.21
CA CYS A 45 -5.21 3.94 -6.00
C CYS A 45 -3.92 4.77 -6.06
N ASN A 46 -3.79 5.66 -7.06
CA ASN A 46 -2.66 6.57 -7.19
C ASN A 46 -2.59 7.60 -6.04
N LEU A 47 -3.73 8.09 -5.57
CA LEU A 47 -3.78 8.98 -4.41
C LEU A 47 -3.24 8.27 -3.16
N VAL A 48 -3.70 7.05 -2.89
CA VAL A 48 -3.23 6.25 -1.75
C VAL A 48 -1.73 5.96 -1.87
N ALA A 49 -1.24 5.59 -3.05
CA ALA A 49 0.19 5.37 -3.28
C ALA A 49 1.02 6.63 -3.02
N THR A 50 0.55 7.79 -3.47
CA THR A 50 1.24 9.07 -3.28
C THR A 50 1.31 9.44 -1.80
N ILE A 51 0.19 9.35 -1.09
CA ILE A 51 0.11 9.64 0.35
C ILE A 51 1.01 8.68 1.13
N ALA A 52 0.98 7.39 0.81
CA ALA A 52 1.82 6.39 1.46
C ALA A 52 3.32 6.66 1.27
N THR A 53 3.71 7.05 0.06
CA THR A 53 5.11 7.33 -0.29
C THR A 53 5.62 8.60 0.40
N VAL A 54 4.82 9.67 0.39
CA VAL A 54 5.13 10.92 1.10
C VAL A 54 5.16 10.69 2.62
N GLY A 55 4.20 9.93 3.16
CA GLY A 55 4.17 9.55 4.58
C GLY A 55 5.38 8.71 5.00
N THR A 56 5.88 7.84 4.11
CA THR A 56 7.09 7.05 4.35
C THR A 56 8.31 7.97 4.51
N ALA A 57 8.41 9.04 3.71
CA ALA A 57 9.52 9.99 3.79
C ALA A 57 9.57 10.75 5.13
N TRP A 58 8.43 10.92 5.80
CA TRP A 58 8.34 11.53 7.13
C TRP A 58 8.31 10.51 8.30
N SER A 59 8.40 9.21 8.01
CA SER A 59 8.35 8.19 9.06
C SER A 59 9.60 8.22 9.95
N ASN A 60 9.40 8.59 11.22
CA ASN A 60 10.46 8.60 12.24
C ASN A 60 10.39 7.40 13.20
N SER A 61 9.36 6.55 13.09
CA SER A 61 9.20 5.36 13.92
C SER A 61 8.73 4.15 13.13
N PHE A 62 8.97 2.96 13.69
CA PHE A 62 8.57 1.69 13.06
C PHE A 62 7.07 1.60 12.80
N GLY A 63 6.24 2.13 13.72
CA GLY A 63 4.79 2.10 13.56
C GLY A 63 4.31 2.91 12.35
N THR A 64 4.80 4.15 12.17
CA THR A 64 4.43 4.96 11.00
C THR A 64 4.98 4.38 9.71
N PHE A 65 6.18 3.80 9.73
CA PHE A 65 6.73 3.11 8.56
C PHE A 65 5.93 1.87 8.18
N ALA A 66 5.56 1.04 9.15
CA ALA A 66 4.72 -0.14 8.93
C ALA A 66 3.34 0.23 8.38
N PHE A 67 2.73 1.30 8.92
CA PHE A 67 1.46 1.81 8.42
C PHE A 67 1.57 2.36 6.99
N CYS A 68 2.64 3.09 6.67
CA CYS A 68 2.88 3.56 5.31
C CYS A 68 3.13 2.37 4.35
N ARG A 69 3.82 1.32 4.79
CA ARG A 69 4.00 0.08 4.01
C ARG A 69 2.70 -0.65 3.76
N PHE A 70 1.79 -0.68 4.73
CA PHE A 70 0.44 -1.20 4.54
C PHE A 70 -0.33 -0.41 3.47
N LEU A 71 -0.29 0.93 3.55
CA LEU A 71 -0.92 1.81 2.56
C LEU A 71 -0.31 1.68 1.16
N SER A 72 1.02 1.57 1.04
CA SER A 72 1.68 1.29 -0.24
C SER A 72 1.27 -0.09 -0.77
N GLY A 73 1.13 -1.09 0.10
CA GLY A 73 0.65 -2.42 -0.25
C GLY A 73 -0.76 -2.38 -0.82
N LEU A 74 -1.67 -1.62 -0.21
CA LEU A 74 -3.05 -1.42 -0.68
C LEU A 74 -3.09 -0.96 -2.15
N ALA A 75 -2.16 -0.10 -2.56
CA ALA A 75 -2.15 0.46 -3.91
C ALA A 75 -1.36 -0.36 -4.95
N PHE A 76 -0.33 -1.11 -4.54
CA PHE A 76 0.64 -1.73 -5.44
C PHE A 76 0.03 -2.71 -6.46
N ASP A 77 -0.80 -3.65 -6.00
CA ASP A 77 -1.39 -4.68 -6.86
C ASP A 77 -2.49 -4.09 -7.78
N ASN A 78 -3.28 -3.19 -7.22
CA ASN A 78 -4.42 -2.57 -7.87
C ASN A 78 -4.03 -1.61 -8.99
N CYS A 79 -2.88 -0.93 -8.89
CA CYS A 79 -2.34 -0.09 -9.95
C CYS A 79 -2.04 -0.85 -11.25
N ILE A 80 -1.71 -2.15 -11.16
CA ILE A 80 -1.39 -2.99 -12.33
C ILE A 80 -2.64 -3.76 -12.79
N ASN A 81 -3.43 -4.30 -11.86
CA ASN A 81 -4.59 -5.13 -12.19
C ASN A 81 -5.77 -4.31 -12.75
N ILE A 82 -6.09 -3.13 -12.21
CA ILE A 82 -7.22 -2.30 -12.70
C ILE A 82 -7.13 -1.96 -14.20
N PRO A 83 -5.98 -1.50 -14.73
CA PRO A 83 -5.84 -1.21 -16.16
C PRO A 83 -5.66 -2.44 -17.05
N LEU A 84 -5.22 -3.59 -16.54
CA LEU A 84 -5.09 -4.81 -17.34
C LEU A 84 -6.44 -5.40 -17.76
N ILE A 85 -7.46 -5.23 -16.92
CA ILE A 85 -8.79 -5.79 -17.17
C ILE A 85 -9.57 -4.89 -18.15
N LEU A 86 -9.08 -3.65 -18.43
CA LEU A 86 -9.65 -2.65 -19.35
C LEU A 86 -9.40 -3.05 -20.80
#